data_AF-A0A2W1N8P1-F1
#
_entry.id   AF-A0A2W1N8P1-F1
#
_cell.length_a   1.000
_cell.length_b   1.000
_cell.length_c   1.000
_cell.angle_alpha   90.00
_cell.angle_beta   90.00
_cell.angle_gamma   90.00
#
_symmetry.space_group_name_H-M   'P 1'
#
loop_
_entity.id
_entity.type
_entity.pdbx_description
1 polymer ?
#
loop_
_entity_poly.entity_id
_entity_poly.type
_entity_poly.pdbx_seq_one_letter_code
_entity_poly.pdbx_strand_id
1 'polypeptide(L)'
;MKSKFKLFWVGLSLAIIVFPAVLAVGIFIKPYNRHLNGDLPKEFYLVWMIIAFVFMLYLALTRINILHVDPKVIKTTNLISRKKQEIYFSSLDGYKSKMEWSHSGSHELITLKKDNKSVLKISSFYYSNFNEIKKILEDELKEI
;
A
#
# COMPACT_ATOMS: atom_id res chain seq x y z
N MET A 1 -4.13 -15.75 -12.36
CA MET A 1 -5.24 -14.92 -11.79
C MET A 1 -4.72 -13.58 -11.29
N LYS A 2 -5.38 -12.44 -11.61
CA LYS A 2 -4.94 -11.10 -11.17
C LYS A 2 -5.61 -10.68 -9.85
N SER A 3 -4.85 -10.07 -8.93
CA SER A 3 -5.39 -9.52 -7.69
C SER A 3 -6.28 -8.30 -7.92
N LYS A 4 -7.37 -8.20 -7.17
CA LYS A 4 -8.28 -7.05 -7.16
C LYS A 4 -8.09 -6.30 -5.85
N PHE A 5 -7.84 -4.99 -5.91
CA PHE A 5 -7.74 -4.15 -4.71
C PHE A 5 -9.13 -3.74 -4.25
N LYS A 6 -9.34 -3.58 -2.94
CA LYS A 6 -10.62 -3.05 -2.43
C LYS A 6 -10.78 -1.59 -2.84
N LEU A 7 -11.99 -1.23 -3.28
CA LEU A 7 -12.33 0.12 -3.76
C LEU A 7 -12.02 1.21 -2.73
N PHE A 8 -12.19 0.90 -1.43
CA PHE A 8 -11.86 1.80 -0.33
C PHE A 8 -10.40 2.28 -0.35
N TRP A 9 -9.44 1.41 -0.65
CA TRP A 9 -8.01 1.79 -0.72
C TRP A 9 -7.69 2.63 -1.94
N VAL A 10 -8.40 2.38 -3.05
CA VAL A 10 -8.33 3.23 -4.24
C VAL A 10 -8.89 4.62 -3.91
N GLY A 11 -10.02 4.69 -3.20
CA GLY A 11 -10.59 5.96 -2.73
C GLY A 11 -9.70 6.70 -1.75
N LEU A 12 -9.10 6.01 -0.78
CA LEU A 12 -8.19 6.61 0.20
C LEU A 12 -6.92 7.17 -0.47
N SER A 13 -6.34 6.43 -1.41
CA SER A 13 -5.17 6.91 -2.16
C SER A 13 -5.50 8.14 -3.01
N LEU A 14 -6.69 8.21 -3.63
CA LEU A 14 -7.18 9.42 -4.29
C LEU A 14 -7.42 10.57 -3.32
N ALA A 15 -7.98 10.31 -2.14
CA ALA A 15 -8.20 11.32 -1.11
C ALA A 15 -6.87 11.92 -0.62
N ILE A 16 -5.83 11.11 -0.44
CA ILE A 16 -4.47 11.58 -0.11
C ILE A 16 -3.90 12.48 -1.21
N ILE A 17 -4.27 12.24 -2.48
CA ILE A 17 -3.87 13.08 -3.62
C ILE A 17 -4.60 14.42 -3.62
N VAL A 18 -5.90 14.42 -3.36
CA VAL A 18 -6.75 15.61 -3.48
C VAL A 18 -6.68 16.51 -2.25
N PHE A 19 -6.55 15.94 -1.05
CA PHE A 19 -6.58 16.69 0.21
C PHE A 19 -5.53 17.82 0.33
N PRO A 20 -4.26 17.63 -0.07
CA PRO A 20 -3.25 18.68 -0.05
C PRO A 20 -3.57 19.83 -1.02
N ALA A 21 -4.18 19.53 -2.17
CA ALA A 21 -4.62 20.56 -3.11
C ALA A 21 -5.74 21.42 -2.51
N VAL A 22 -6.69 20.81 -1.79
CA VAL A 22 -7.75 21.53 -1.08
C VAL A 22 -7.17 22.42 0.03
N LEU A 23 -6.21 21.90 0.82
CA LEU A 23 -5.53 22.69 1.84
C LEU A 23 -4.75 23.87 1.25
N ALA A 24 -4.06 23.65 0.12
CA ALA A 24 -3.36 24.71 -0.60
C ALA A 24 -4.32 25.87 -0.93
N VAL A 25 -5.46 25.54 -1.53
CA VAL A 25 -6.49 26.53 -1.91
C VAL A 25 -7.04 27.25 -0.67
N GLY A 26 -7.29 26.53 0.44
CA GLY A 26 -7.73 27.14 1.70
C GLY A 26 -6.75 28.16 2.29
N ILE A 27 -5.44 27.93 2.15
CA ILE A 27 -4.39 28.88 2.56
C ILE A 27 -4.45 30.17 1.72
N PHE A 28 -4.81 30.09 0.44
CA PHE A 28 -4.88 31.25 -0.45
C PHE A 28 -6.19 32.05 -0.35
N ILE A 29 -7.28 31.47 0.18
CA ILE A 29 -8.59 32.14 0.28
C ILE A 29 -8.69 33.05 1.52
N LYS A 30 -7.96 32.77 2.60
CA LYS A 30 -8.00 33.64 3.80
C LYS A 30 -7.17 34.92 3.59
N PRO A 31 -7.74 36.13 3.80
CA PRO A 31 -6.96 37.35 3.82
C PRO A 31 -5.98 37.30 5.01
N TYR A 32 -4.70 37.18 4.67
CA TYR A 32 -3.62 37.00 5.63
C TYR A 32 -3.29 38.35 6.28
N ASN A 33 -3.78 38.57 7.51
CA ASN A 33 -3.42 39.71 8.35
C ASN A 33 -1.96 39.56 8.82
N ARG A 34 -1.02 40.08 8.02
CA ARG A 34 0.44 40.00 8.21
C ARG A 34 0.99 40.59 9.51
N HIS A 35 0.19 41.29 10.30
CA HIS A 35 0.74 42.35 11.15
C HIS A 35 1.06 42.03 12.60
N LEU A 36 0.91 40.80 13.11
CA LEU A 36 1.03 40.61 14.57
C LEU A 36 1.99 39.55 15.13
N ASN A 37 2.43 38.50 14.43
CA ASN A 37 3.04 37.34 15.15
C ASN A 37 4.34 36.73 14.61
N GLY A 38 5.17 37.43 13.81
CA GLY A 38 6.48 36.87 13.41
C GLY A 38 6.40 35.53 12.66
N ASP A 39 5.26 35.29 12.01
CA ASP A 39 4.96 34.03 11.33
C ASP A 39 5.86 33.83 10.10
N LEU A 40 6.15 32.56 9.80
CA LEU A 40 6.95 32.14 8.64
C LEU A 40 6.31 32.61 7.31
N PRO A 41 7.12 32.85 6.26
CA PRO A 41 6.60 33.20 4.94
C PRO A 41 5.65 32.12 4.40
N LYS A 42 4.57 32.52 3.72
CA LYS A 42 3.61 31.59 3.10
C LYS A 42 4.27 30.61 2.14
N GLU A 43 5.35 31.04 1.49
CA GLU A 43 6.16 30.25 0.57
C GLU A 43 6.78 29.05 1.29
N PHE A 44 7.16 29.20 2.55
CA PHE A 44 7.73 28.14 3.36
C PHE A 44 6.71 27.00 3.61
N TYR A 45 5.46 27.35 3.94
CA TYR A 45 4.39 26.37 4.13
C TYR A 45 4.05 25.61 2.85
N LEU A 46 4.05 26.30 1.69
CA LEU A 46 3.81 25.67 0.39
C LEU A 46 4.91 24.66 0.05
N VAL A 47 6.17 25.03 0.23
CA VAL A 47 7.31 24.13 -0.02
C VAL A 47 7.22 22.90 0.88
N TRP A 48 6.94 23.07 2.18
CA TRP A 48 6.80 21.95 3.11
C TRP A 48 5.62 21.05 2.79
N MET A 49 4.50 21.62 2.37
CA MET A 49 3.32 20.85 1.98
C MET A 49 3.59 20.03 0.71
N ILE A 50 4.31 20.58 -0.28
CA ILE A 50 4.73 19.84 -1.48
C ILE A 50 5.68 18.71 -1.09
N ILE A 51 6.66 18.96 -0.21
CA ILE A 51 7.59 17.92 0.25
C ILE A 51 6.84 16.81 0.99
N ALA A 52 5.97 17.17 1.94
CA ALA A 52 5.16 16.20 2.68
C ALA A 52 4.24 15.41 1.75
N PHE A 53 3.66 16.06 0.74
CA PHE A 53 2.83 15.41 -0.26
C PHE A 53 3.63 14.41 -1.09
N VAL A 54 4.77 14.81 -1.66
CA VAL A 54 5.63 13.93 -2.46
C VAL A 54 6.12 12.74 -1.62
N PHE A 55 6.45 12.97 -0.34
CA PHE A 55 6.88 11.91 0.57
C PHE A 55 5.75 10.93 0.92
N MET A 56 4.56 11.43 1.26
CA MET A 56 3.36 10.62 1.51
C MET A 56 2.98 9.80 0.27
N LEU A 57 3.01 10.45 -0.89
CA LEU A 57 2.77 9.82 -2.18
C LEU A 57 3.78 8.70 -2.41
N TYR A 58 5.08 8.96 -2.25
CA TYR A 58 6.13 7.94 -2.35
C TYR A 58 5.90 6.74 -1.41
N LEU A 59 5.55 6.98 -0.15
CA LEU A 59 5.28 5.90 0.82
C LEU A 59 4.04 5.07 0.46
N ALA A 60 2.94 5.71 0.07
CA ALA A 60 1.72 5.02 -0.33
C ALA A 60 1.98 4.16 -1.58
N LEU A 61 2.69 4.74 -2.55
CA LEU A 61 2.90 4.16 -3.86
C LEU A 61 3.93 3.02 -3.88
N THR A 62 4.98 3.10 -3.06
CA THR A 62 5.97 2.01 -2.94
C THR A 62 5.39 0.74 -2.32
N ARG A 63 4.26 0.81 -1.62
CA ARG A 63 3.63 -0.33 -0.93
C ARG A 63 2.58 -1.06 -1.77
N ILE A 64 2.18 -0.54 -2.93
CA ILE A 64 1.14 -1.16 -3.77
C ILE A 64 1.80 -2.14 -4.75
N ASN A 65 1.56 -3.44 -4.53
CA ASN A 65 2.01 -4.51 -5.41
C ASN A 65 0.82 -5.21 -6.06
N ILE A 66 0.76 -5.23 -7.38
CA ILE A 66 -0.19 -6.06 -8.14
C ILE A 66 0.32 -7.49 -8.07
N LEU A 67 -0.53 -8.42 -7.63
CA LEU A 67 -0.22 -9.85 -7.64
C LEU A 67 -0.88 -10.51 -8.85
N HIS A 68 -0.12 -11.34 -9.55
CA HIS A 68 -0.61 -12.30 -10.51
C HIS A 68 -0.23 -13.68 -10.03
N VAL A 69 -1.22 -14.48 -9.65
CA VAL A 69 -1.01 -15.83 -9.12
C VAL A 69 -1.35 -16.83 -10.19
N ASP A 70 -0.34 -17.52 -10.71
CA ASP A 70 -0.48 -18.65 -11.64
C ASP A 70 -0.20 -19.96 -10.89
N PRO A 71 -0.62 -21.13 -11.41
CA PRO A 71 -0.49 -22.41 -10.71
C PRO A 71 0.94 -22.82 -10.31
N LYS A 72 1.98 -22.16 -10.86
CA LYS A 72 3.39 -22.49 -10.56
C LYS A 72 4.19 -21.30 -10.05
N VAL A 73 3.67 -20.08 -10.19
CA VAL A 73 4.44 -18.85 -10.00
C VAL A 73 3.54 -17.72 -9.52
N ILE A 74 4.02 -16.97 -8.54
CA ILE A 74 3.47 -15.67 -8.17
C ILE A 74 4.32 -14.60 -8.83
N LYS A 75 3.70 -13.81 -9.70
CA LYS A 75 4.31 -12.62 -10.27
C LYS A 75 3.83 -11.41 -9.50
N THR A 76 4.75 -10.68 -8.90
CA THR A 76 4.46 -9.39 -8.26
C THR A 76 4.94 -8.29 -9.19
N THR A 77 4.13 -7.25 -9.35
CA THR A 77 4.52 -6.04 -10.06
C THR A 77 4.21 -4.87 -9.16
N ASN A 78 5.25 -4.19 -8.70
CA ASN A 78 5.08 -2.94 -7.99
C ASN A 78 4.51 -1.89 -8.95
N LEU A 79 3.44 -1.20 -8.55
CA LEU A 79 2.69 -0.33 -9.46
C LEU A 79 3.55 0.79 -10.06
N ILE A 80 4.58 1.26 -9.33
CA ILE A 80 5.31 2.48 -9.71
C ILE A 80 6.76 2.26 -10.03
N SER A 81 7.48 1.51 -9.21
CA SER A 81 8.83 1.14 -9.61
C SER A 81 8.81 0.22 -10.83
N ARG A 82 7.63 -0.33 -11.20
CA ARG A 82 7.43 -1.33 -12.25
C ARG A 82 8.32 -2.56 -12.06
N LYS A 83 8.94 -2.70 -10.89
CA LYS A 83 9.76 -3.85 -10.53
C LYS A 83 8.86 -5.06 -10.56
N LYS A 84 9.25 -6.01 -11.41
CA LYS A 84 8.62 -7.31 -11.53
C LYS A 84 9.46 -8.30 -10.75
N GLN A 85 8.80 -9.13 -9.98
CA GLN A 85 9.42 -10.26 -9.31
C GLN A 85 8.58 -11.48 -9.60
N GLU A 86 9.23 -12.58 -9.97
CA GLU A 86 8.59 -13.88 -10.15
C GLU A 86 9.07 -14.79 -9.02
N ILE A 87 8.12 -15.42 -8.34
CA ILE A 87 8.37 -16.29 -7.19
C ILE A 87 7.74 -17.64 -7.51
N TYR A 88 8.57 -18.66 -7.72
CA TYR A 88 8.11 -20.01 -8.02
C TYR A 88 7.69 -20.72 -6.74
N PHE A 89 6.55 -21.41 -6.76
CA PHE A 89 6.07 -22.16 -5.59
C PHE A 89 7.06 -23.23 -5.14
N SER A 90 7.73 -23.89 -6.09
CA SER A 90 8.79 -24.87 -5.82
C SER A 90 10.00 -24.31 -5.06
N SER A 91 10.15 -22.99 -5.00
CA SER A 91 11.23 -22.32 -4.29
C SER A 91 10.83 -21.79 -2.91
N LEU A 92 9.58 -21.99 -2.49
CA LEU A 92 9.07 -21.55 -1.20
C LEU A 92 9.08 -22.71 -0.21
N ASP A 93 9.41 -22.41 1.05
CA ASP A 93 9.37 -23.39 2.14
C ASP A 93 7.92 -23.67 2.57
N GLY A 94 7.04 -22.68 2.36
CA GLY A 94 5.64 -22.70 2.78
C GLY A 94 5.10 -21.29 3.02
N TYR A 95 3.97 -21.21 3.73
CA TYR A 95 3.39 -19.95 4.17
C TYR A 95 3.03 -19.97 5.65
N LYS A 96 2.95 -18.78 6.26
CA LYS A 96 2.36 -18.58 7.59
C LYS A 96 1.12 -17.71 7.46
N SER A 97 -0.01 -18.11 8.03
CA SER A 97 -1.14 -17.20 8.23
C SER A 97 -1.18 -16.67 9.66
N LYS A 98 -1.56 -15.40 9.82
CA LYS A 98 -1.88 -14.84 11.14
C LYS A 98 -3.02 -13.84 11.03
N MET A 99 -3.84 -13.80 12.08
CA MET A 99 -4.80 -12.72 12.25
C MET A 99 -4.12 -11.55 12.93
N GLU A 100 -4.23 -10.37 12.35
CA GLU A 100 -3.76 -9.11 12.91
C GLU A 100 -4.95 -8.22 13.25
N TRP A 101 -4.80 -7.43 14.31
CA TRP A 101 -5.80 -6.44 14.71
C TRP A 101 -5.31 -5.05 14.34
N SER A 102 -6.18 -4.28 13.69
CA SER A 102 -5.97 -2.88 13.35
C SER A 102 -7.12 -2.02 13.89
N HIS A 103 -6.95 -0.70 13.86
CA HIS A 103 -8.03 0.24 14.20
C HIS A 103 -9.31 0.03 13.36
N SER A 104 -9.16 -0.49 12.15
CA SER A 104 -10.26 -0.78 11.22
C SER A 104 -10.84 -2.19 11.36
N GLY A 105 -10.43 -2.95 12.39
CA GLY A 105 -10.86 -4.32 12.63
C GLY A 105 -9.74 -5.34 12.42
N SER A 106 -10.10 -6.62 12.50
CA SER A 106 -9.16 -7.71 12.29
C SER A 106 -9.01 -8.03 10.80
N HIS A 107 -7.79 -8.33 10.39
CA HIS A 107 -7.46 -8.77 9.03
C HIS A 107 -6.49 -9.93 9.06
N GLU A 108 -6.55 -10.76 8.03
CA GLU A 108 -5.67 -11.92 7.87
C GLU A 108 -4.44 -11.51 7.07
N LEU A 109 -3.26 -11.97 7.49
CA LEU A 109 -1.99 -11.77 6.81
C LEU A 109 -1.34 -13.11 6.51
N ILE A 110 -1.17 -13.40 5.23
CA ILE A 110 -0.38 -14.53 4.73
C ILE A 110 1.03 -14.04 4.44
N THR A 111 2.03 -14.73 4.98
CA THR A 111 3.45 -14.47 4.74
C THR A 111 4.09 -15.68 4.07
N LEU A 112 4.59 -15.50 2.85
CA LEU A 112 5.34 -16.53 2.13
C LEU A 112 6.79 -16.57 2.60
N LYS A 113 7.31 -17.77 2.81
CA LYS A 113 8.65 -18.01 3.33
C LYS A 113 9.53 -18.72 2.31
N LYS A 114 10.79 -18.30 2.26
CA LYS A 114 11.88 -18.95 1.52
C LYS A 114 13.16 -18.80 2.33
N ASP A 115 13.88 -19.90 2.53
CA ASP A 115 15.07 -19.94 3.37
C ASP A 115 14.82 -19.29 4.75
N ASN A 116 13.65 -19.56 5.35
CA ASN A 116 13.15 -18.97 6.60
C ASN A 116 12.93 -17.43 6.57
N LYS A 117 13.21 -16.75 5.45
CA LYS A 117 13.00 -15.31 5.25
C LYS A 117 11.63 -15.04 4.63
N SER A 118 11.04 -13.90 4.99
CA SER A 118 9.76 -13.47 4.44
C SER A 118 9.96 -12.85 3.06
N VAL A 119 9.39 -13.46 2.02
CA VAL A 119 9.55 -13.00 0.63
C VAL A 119 8.37 -12.14 0.18
N LEU A 120 7.16 -12.50 0.61
CA LEU A 120 5.94 -11.81 0.23
C LEU A 120 4.94 -11.81 1.38
N LYS A 121 4.22 -10.69 1.52
CA LYS A 121 3.13 -10.53 2.47
C LYS A 121 1.86 -10.18 1.71
N ILE A 122 0.78 -10.91 1.98
CA ILE A 122 -0.52 -10.75 1.34
C ILE A 122 -1.53 -10.55 2.47
N SER A 123 -2.21 -9.40 2.48
CA SER A 123 -3.17 -9.07 3.53
C SER A 123 -4.59 -9.02 2.98
N SER A 124 -5.54 -9.61 3.70
CA SER A 124 -6.98 -9.53 3.39
C SER A 124 -7.52 -8.10 3.50
N PHE A 125 -6.74 -7.21 4.11
CA PHE A 125 -7.02 -5.79 4.19
C PHE A 125 -7.05 -5.12 2.82
N TYR A 126 -6.07 -5.42 1.95
CA TYR A 126 -5.87 -4.71 0.68
C TYR A 126 -6.58 -5.36 -0.51
N TYR A 127 -6.70 -6.69 -0.51
CA TYR A 127 -7.21 -7.44 -1.65
C TYR A 127 -8.66 -7.88 -1.44
N SER A 128 -9.53 -7.63 -2.42
CA SER A 128 -10.93 -8.09 -2.39
C SER A 128 -11.08 -9.57 -2.70
N ASN A 129 -10.18 -10.15 -3.51
CA ASN A 129 -10.14 -11.57 -3.82
C ASN A 129 -9.13 -12.35 -2.96
N PHE A 130 -8.95 -11.94 -1.70
CA PHE A 130 -8.00 -12.57 -0.78
C PHE A 130 -8.29 -14.07 -0.57
N ASN A 131 -9.55 -14.45 -0.39
CA ASN A 131 -9.93 -15.85 -0.16
C ASN A 131 -9.56 -16.76 -1.35
N GLU A 132 -9.69 -16.25 -2.58
CA GLU A 132 -9.28 -16.99 -3.78
C GLU A 132 -7.76 -17.18 -3.82
N ILE A 133 -7.00 -16.13 -3.47
CA ILE A 133 -5.53 -16.19 -3.39
C ILE A 133 -5.12 -17.19 -2.31
N LYS A 134 -5.74 -17.13 -1.13
CA LYS A 134 -5.48 -18.05 -0.02
C LYS A 134 -5.70 -19.51 -0.41
N LYS A 135 -6.82 -19.81 -1.07
CA LYS A 135 -7.13 -21.16 -1.53
C LYS A 135 -6.06 -21.72 -2.47
N ILE A 136 -5.61 -20.91 -3.45
CA ILE A 136 -4.53 -21.33 -4.36
C ILE A 136 -3.23 -21.59 -3.59
N LEU A 137 -2.93 -20.80 -2.55
CA LEU A 137 -1.74 -21.01 -1.73
C LEU A 137 -1.86 -22.27 -0.87
N GLU A 138 -3.04 -22.56 -0.33
CA GLU A 138 -3.33 -23.79 0.43
C GLU A 138 -3.23 -25.05 -0.44
N ASP A 139 -3.64 -24.96 -1.71
CA ASP A 139 -3.55 -26.08 -2.66
C ASP A 139 -2.09 -26.38 -3.08
N GLU A 140 -1.22 -25.36 -3.14
CA GLU A 140 0.14 -25.48 -3.68
C GLU A 140 1.25 -25.49 -2.61
N LEU A 141 0.98 -24.99 -1.40
CA LEU A 141 1.98 -24.82 -0.34
C LEU A 141 1.49 -25.38 1.00
N LYS A 142 2.43 -25.81 1.84
CA LYS A 142 2.14 -26.21 3.22
C LYS A 142 2.20 -25.02 4.18
N GLU A 143 1.31 -25.00 5.15
CA GLU A 143 1.38 -24.08 6.29
C GLU A 143 2.50 -24.50 7.26
N ILE A 144 3.30 -23.53 7.74
CA ILE A 144 4.49 -23.75 8.59
C ILE A 144 4.57 -22.85 9.81
#